data_AF-A0A7J5B4Q0-F1
#
_entry.id   AF-A0A7J5B4Q0-F1
#
_cell.length_a   1.000
_cell.length_b   1.000
_cell.length_c   1.000
_cell.angle_alpha   90.00
_cell.angle_beta   90.00
_cell.angle_gamma   90.00
#
_symmetry.space_group_name_H-M   'P 1'
#
loop_
_entity.id
_entity.type
_entity.pdbx_description
1 polymer ?
#
loop_
_entity_poly.entity_id
_entity_poly.type
_entity_poly.pdbx_seq_one_letter_code
_entity_poly.pdbx_strand_id
1 'polypeptide(L)'
;MAALPVALTYAGPTSPKQTLTQRREGVAVSTSSTEAQAETAQAGSNRLLPDGPIRARSAKIGAIGAGAIMADQHLAAYSEAGFPVVAIASRTKANAQRVAEQWGIPTVHDTPEQLIENPDVEIVDIAYPPDLQPALIRKALTQPHVKAVLAQKPLALTLDEAIALRDEAEAAGKILSVNQNMRYDQSIRVLKQLLDGGDLGEPVFVEIDMKAVPHWQGFLEGYDRLTLANMSVHHLDVLRFLFGDPDEIMTVTRTDPRTQFPHTDGIVVSTLRFPGGLLALSTEDVWGGPREDGFDDDFSITWRVEGTRGVAKGTIGWPNGTPSTITYASAARDDGGRSTDGKWVTPTWDTHWFPHAFIGVMEQLQYAVETGSEPALTVADNVKTVALIEAGYRSIDERRPVRLDEFPL
;
A
#
# COMPACT_ATOMS: atom_id res chain seq x y z
N MET A 1 34.88 -5.21 -24.71
CA MET A 1 33.68 -5.97 -25.14
C MET A 1 32.54 -5.52 -24.25
N ALA A 2 31.60 -4.76 -24.82
CA ALA A 2 30.49 -4.15 -24.10
C ALA A 2 29.40 -5.20 -23.82
N ALA A 3 28.97 -5.29 -22.57
CA ALA A 3 27.80 -6.07 -22.18
C ALA A 3 26.57 -5.15 -22.22
N LEU A 4 25.59 -5.51 -23.05
CA LEU A 4 24.26 -4.90 -23.12
C LEU A 4 23.42 -5.35 -21.91
N PRO A 5 22.59 -4.48 -21.31
CA PRO A 5 21.61 -4.92 -20.33
C PRO A 5 20.39 -5.51 -21.05
N VAL A 6 20.04 -6.75 -20.72
CA VAL A 6 18.80 -7.40 -21.16
C VAL A 6 17.66 -6.86 -20.30
N ALA A 7 16.74 -6.13 -20.92
CA ALA A 7 15.47 -5.77 -20.30
C ALA A 7 14.57 -7.01 -20.26
N LEU A 8 14.29 -7.54 -19.07
CA LEU A 8 13.22 -8.51 -18.85
C LEU A 8 11.90 -7.73 -18.76
N THR A 9 11.15 -7.74 -19.86
CA THR A 9 9.76 -7.27 -19.92
C THR A 9 8.86 -8.21 -19.12
N TYR A 10 8.17 -7.68 -18.11
CA TYR A 10 7.03 -8.31 -17.47
C TYR A 10 5.87 -8.37 -18.49
N ALA A 11 5.56 -9.57 -18.98
CA ALA A 11 4.38 -9.80 -19.82
C ALA A 11 3.20 -10.16 -18.91
N GLY A 12 2.33 -9.19 -18.64
CA GLY A 12 1.05 -9.46 -17.96
C GLY A 12 0.15 -10.39 -18.78
N PRO A 13 -0.84 -11.06 -18.15
CA PRO A 13 -1.72 -11.99 -18.83
C PRO A 13 -2.61 -11.27 -19.85
N THR A 14 -2.68 -11.82 -21.06
CA THR A 14 -3.55 -11.36 -22.14
C THR A 14 -5.01 -11.72 -21.84
N SER A 15 -5.88 -10.73 -21.63
CA SER A 15 -7.32 -10.97 -21.49
C SER A 15 -7.96 -11.48 -22.80
N PRO A 16 -8.77 -12.56 -22.78
CA PRO A 16 -9.59 -12.93 -23.92
C PRO A 16 -10.80 -11.99 -24.03
N LYS A 17 -10.96 -11.36 -25.20
CA LYS A 17 -12.18 -10.64 -25.58
C LYS A 17 -13.36 -11.61 -25.60
N GLN A 18 -14.30 -11.47 -24.67
CA GLN A 18 -15.60 -12.15 -24.73
C GLN A 18 -16.67 -11.20 -25.28
N THR A 19 -17.29 -11.63 -26.37
CA THR A 19 -18.38 -10.96 -27.08
C THR A 19 -19.70 -11.21 -26.33
N LEU A 20 -20.32 -10.17 -25.78
CA LEU A 20 -21.63 -10.25 -25.13
C LEU A 20 -22.76 -9.99 -26.14
N THR A 21 -23.56 -11.02 -26.39
CA THR A 21 -24.81 -10.95 -27.16
C THR A 21 -25.99 -10.76 -26.21
N GLN A 22 -26.83 -9.75 -26.47
CA GLN A 22 -28.05 -9.43 -25.72
C GLN A 22 -29.09 -10.55 -25.74
N ARG A 23 -29.78 -10.77 -24.61
CA ARG A 23 -31.22 -11.09 -24.58
C ARG A 23 -31.88 -10.46 -23.35
N ARG A 24 -33.01 -9.79 -23.58
CA ARG A 24 -34.00 -9.35 -22.60
C ARG A 24 -35.00 -10.47 -22.36
N GLU A 25 -35.49 -10.59 -21.13
CA GLU A 25 -36.91 -10.70 -20.75
C GLU A 25 -37.03 -10.71 -19.22
N GLY A 26 -38.01 -9.99 -18.67
CA GLY A 26 -38.15 -9.74 -17.24
C GLY A 26 -39.37 -10.40 -16.61
N VAL A 27 -39.43 -10.40 -15.27
CA VAL A 27 -40.66 -10.48 -14.47
C VAL A 27 -40.41 -9.71 -13.17
N ALA A 28 -41.33 -8.79 -12.83
CA ALA A 28 -41.32 -8.03 -11.59
C ALA A 28 -42.08 -8.76 -10.48
N VAL A 29 -41.53 -8.78 -9.27
CA VAL A 29 -42.27 -9.13 -8.04
C VAL A 29 -42.01 -8.00 -7.03
N SER A 30 -43.08 -7.33 -6.62
CA SER A 30 -43.05 -6.25 -5.63
C SER A 30 -43.05 -6.83 -4.22
N THR A 31 -41.98 -6.61 -3.46
CA THR A 31 -41.98 -6.73 -2.00
C THR A 31 -41.81 -5.33 -1.40
N SER A 32 -42.47 -5.11 -0.26
CA SER A 32 -42.64 -3.79 0.35
C SER A 32 -41.29 -3.15 0.71
N SER A 33 -41.14 -1.87 0.38
CA SER A 33 -39.87 -1.12 0.40
C SER A 33 -39.24 -0.95 1.78
N THR A 34 -39.98 -1.18 2.85
CA THR A 34 -39.54 -0.87 4.23
C THR A 34 -38.86 -2.08 4.89
N GLU A 35 -39.35 -3.30 4.65
CA GLU A 35 -38.71 -4.54 5.12
C GLU A 35 -37.46 -4.88 4.31
N ALA A 36 -37.50 -4.65 2.99
CA ALA A 36 -36.33 -4.81 2.12
C ALA A 36 -35.19 -3.84 2.47
N GLN A 37 -35.50 -2.62 2.94
CA GLN A 37 -34.51 -1.64 3.40
C GLN A 37 -33.92 -1.98 4.78
N ALA A 38 -34.70 -2.59 5.68
CA ALA A 38 -34.20 -3.08 6.97
C ALA A 38 -33.35 -4.35 6.81
N GLU A 39 -33.76 -5.30 5.96
CA GLU A 39 -32.95 -6.49 5.62
C GLU A 39 -31.67 -6.13 4.86
N THR A 40 -31.69 -5.14 3.96
CA THR A 40 -30.45 -4.68 3.28
C THR A 40 -29.53 -3.88 4.22
N ALA A 41 -30.05 -3.14 5.18
CA ALA A 41 -29.23 -2.47 6.20
C ALA A 41 -28.57 -3.47 7.16
N GLN A 42 -29.30 -4.52 7.57
CA GLN A 42 -28.79 -5.54 8.48
C GLN A 42 -27.88 -6.56 7.75
N ALA A 43 -28.19 -6.93 6.51
CA ALA A 43 -27.31 -7.72 5.64
C ALA A 43 -26.06 -6.95 5.18
N GLY A 44 -26.14 -5.63 5.06
CA GLY A 44 -25.01 -4.74 4.78
C GLY A 44 -23.99 -4.68 5.92
N SER A 45 -24.44 -4.81 7.18
CA SER A 45 -23.57 -4.77 8.36
C SER A 45 -22.68 -6.01 8.53
N ASN A 46 -23.00 -7.12 7.88
CA ASN A 46 -22.31 -8.41 8.07
C ASN A 46 -21.40 -8.80 6.89
N ARG A 47 -21.47 -8.07 5.76
CA ARG A 47 -20.72 -8.40 4.54
C ARG A 47 -19.32 -7.81 4.60
N LEU A 48 -18.31 -8.67 4.48
CA LEU A 48 -16.92 -8.27 4.31
C LEU A 48 -16.73 -7.72 2.90
N LEU A 49 -16.32 -6.46 2.80
CA LEU A 49 -16.14 -5.75 1.53
C LEU A 49 -14.68 -5.31 1.41
N PRO A 50 -13.82 -6.07 0.69
CA PRO A 50 -12.42 -5.70 0.55
C PRO A 50 -12.25 -4.40 -0.25
N ASP A 51 -13.00 -4.26 -1.35
CA ASP A 51 -12.96 -3.09 -2.21
C ASP A 51 -14.09 -2.12 -1.85
N GLY A 52 -13.73 -0.95 -1.33
CA GLY A 52 -14.68 0.12 -1.03
C GLY A 52 -15.26 0.75 -2.31
N PRO A 53 -16.44 1.40 -2.23
CA PRO A 53 -17.00 2.11 -3.37
C PRO A 53 -16.13 3.32 -3.75
N ILE A 54 -16.08 3.65 -5.03
CA ILE A 54 -15.52 4.92 -5.51
C ILE A 54 -16.52 6.03 -5.23
N ARG A 55 -16.21 6.89 -4.26
CA ARG A 55 -17.10 7.98 -3.84
C ARG A 55 -16.85 9.29 -4.61
N ALA A 56 -15.62 9.51 -5.05
CA ALA A 56 -15.18 10.70 -5.78
C ALA A 56 -14.17 10.33 -6.87
N ARG A 57 -14.18 11.06 -7.99
CA ARG A 57 -13.31 10.78 -9.16
C ARG A 57 -13.06 11.97 -10.09
N SER A 58 -13.37 13.20 -9.68
CA SER A 58 -13.36 14.36 -10.60
C SER A 58 -12.07 15.16 -10.58
N ALA A 59 -11.27 15.12 -9.50
CA ALA A 59 -10.08 15.94 -9.40
C ALA A 59 -9.02 15.47 -10.40
N LYS A 60 -8.49 16.42 -11.17
CA LYS A 60 -7.51 16.18 -12.23
C LYS A 60 -6.14 15.84 -11.65
N ILE A 61 -5.58 14.72 -12.07
CA ILE A 61 -4.31 14.17 -11.55
C ILE A 61 -3.16 14.51 -12.51
N GLY A 62 -2.08 15.05 -11.96
CA GLY A 62 -0.77 15.16 -12.62
C GLY A 62 0.17 14.09 -12.07
N ALA A 63 0.62 13.18 -12.93
CA ALA A 63 1.50 12.08 -12.57
C ALA A 63 2.98 12.45 -12.74
N ILE A 64 3.77 12.37 -11.68
CA ILE A 64 5.22 12.57 -11.69
C ILE A 64 5.89 11.23 -11.49
N GLY A 65 6.57 10.75 -12.54
CA GLY A 65 7.18 9.42 -12.58
C GLY A 65 6.76 8.66 -13.83
N ALA A 66 7.66 7.82 -14.33
CA ALA A 66 7.39 6.94 -15.48
C ALA A 66 8.04 5.56 -15.32
N GLY A 67 8.43 5.22 -14.09
CA GLY A 67 8.93 3.89 -13.72
C GLY A 67 7.79 2.90 -13.50
N ALA A 68 8.14 1.62 -13.27
CA ALA A 68 7.18 0.51 -13.19
C ALA A 68 6.01 0.76 -12.22
N ILE A 69 6.27 1.35 -11.04
CA ILE A 69 5.21 1.61 -10.06
C ILE A 69 4.15 2.59 -10.62
N MET A 70 4.55 3.68 -11.26
CA MET A 70 3.62 4.63 -11.85
C MET A 70 2.98 4.04 -13.12
N ALA A 71 3.81 3.54 -14.02
CA ALA A 71 3.40 3.09 -15.35
C ALA A 71 2.51 1.84 -15.32
N ASP A 72 2.79 0.89 -14.42
CA ASP A 72 2.15 -0.42 -14.42
C ASP A 72 1.16 -0.59 -13.26
N GLN A 73 1.23 0.24 -12.21
CA GLN A 73 0.36 0.11 -11.03
C GLN A 73 -0.59 1.29 -10.85
N HIS A 74 -0.07 2.51 -10.62
CA HIS A 74 -0.92 3.69 -10.41
C HIS A 74 -1.82 3.94 -11.62
N LEU A 75 -1.24 4.07 -12.82
CA LEU A 75 -1.99 4.40 -14.03
C LEU A 75 -2.94 3.27 -14.47
N ALA A 76 -2.58 2.01 -14.22
CA ALA A 76 -3.47 0.88 -14.45
C ALA A 76 -4.72 0.95 -13.56
N ALA A 77 -4.52 1.16 -12.25
CA ALA A 77 -5.62 1.35 -11.30
C ALA A 77 -6.48 2.57 -11.66
N TYR A 78 -5.85 3.68 -12.06
CA TYR A 78 -6.56 4.92 -12.37
C TYR A 78 -7.39 4.78 -13.65
N SER A 79 -6.86 4.09 -14.66
CA SER A 79 -7.60 3.78 -15.87
C SER A 79 -8.83 2.91 -15.59
N GLU A 80 -8.70 1.89 -14.74
CA GLU A 80 -9.81 1.01 -14.35
C GLU A 80 -10.88 1.75 -13.55
N ALA A 81 -10.46 2.57 -12.59
CA ALA A 81 -11.34 3.37 -11.73
C ALA A 81 -11.97 4.58 -12.44
N GLY A 82 -11.43 4.98 -13.60
CA GLY A 82 -11.85 6.16 -14.35
C GLY A 82 -11.40 7.47 -13.69
N PHE A 83 -10.22 7.51 -13.08
CA PHE A 83 -9.63 8.72 -12.52
C PHE A 83 -8.93 9.56 -13.62
N PRO A 84 -9.17 10.88 -13.69
CA PRO A 84 -8.69 11.70 -14.80
C PRO A 84 -7.23 12.10 -14.63
N VAL A 85 -6.32 11.40 -15.30
CA VAL A 85 -4.91 11.79 -15.41
C VAL A 85 -4.72 12.73 -16.59
N VAL A 86 -4.43 14.00 -16.31
CA VAL A 86 -4.40 15.08 -17.33
C VAL A 86 -2.99 15.42 -17.81
N ALA A 87 -1.97 15.10 -17.03
CA ALA A 87 -0.59 15.40 -17.36
C ALA A 87 0.38 14.38 -16.76
N ILE A 88 1.53 14.18 -17.42
CA ILE A 88 2.63 13.36 -16.91
C ILE A 88 3.99 14.02 -17.15
N ALA A 89 4.91 13.83 -16.21
CA ALA A 89 6.30 14.23 -16.31
C ALA A 89 7.21 13.20 -15.63
N SER A 90 8.49 13.16 -15.99
CA SER A 90 9.49 12.36 -15.27
C SER A 90 10.89 12.94 -15.51
N ARG A 91 11.94 12.39 -14.84
CA ARG A 91 13.35 12.78 -15.08
C ARG A 91 13.74 12.73 -16.57
N THR A 92 13.19 11.76 -17.28
CA THR A 92 13.50 11.51 -18.69
C THR A 92 12.24 11.70 -19.49
N LYS A 93 12.10 12.84 -20.18
CA LYS A 93 10.91 13.16 -20.99
C LYS A 93 10.47 12.02 -21.90
N ALA A 94 11.40 11.36 -22.59
CA ALA A 94 11.09 10.22 -23.47
C ALA A 94 10.34 9.08 -22.75
N ASN A 95 10.66 8.80 -21.48
CA ASN A 95 9.95 7.79 -20.69
C ASN A 95 8.53 8.26 -20.36
N ALA A 96 8.35 9.52 -19.95
CA ALA A 96 7.03 10.09 -19.71
C ALA A 96 6.17 10.06 -20.97
N GLN A 97 6.77 10.34 -22.13
CA GLN A 97 6.08 10.35 -23.42
C GLN A 97 5.59 8.95 -23.83
N ARG A 98 6.44 7.93 -23.67
CA ARG A 98 6.04 6.51 -23.87
C ARG A 98 4.88 6.10 -22.96
N VAL A 99 4.93 6.47 -21.68
CA VAL A 99 3.87 6.14 -20.71
C VAL A 99 2.58 6.92 -21.01
N ALA A 100 2.69 8.18 -21.45
CA ALA A 100 1.55 8.97 -21.88
C ALA A 100 0.83 8.35 -23.09
N GLU A 101 1.59 7.89 -24.08
CA GLU A 101 1.04 7.17 -25.24
C GLU A 101 0.34 5.87 -24.83
N GLN A 102 0.94 5.11 -23.91
CA GLN A 102 0.36 3.86 -23.40
C GLN A 102 -1.01 4.06 -22.73
N TRP A 103 -1.17 5.15 -21.95
CA TRP A 103 -2.37 5.40 -21.14
C TRP A 103 -3.29 6.50 -21.68
N GLY A 104 -2.95 7.10 -22.83
CA GLY A 104 -3.73 8.18 -23.43
C GLY A 104 -3.72 9.48 -22.62
N ILE A 105 -2.63 9.78 -21.91
CA ILE A 105 -2.49 11.01 -21.11
C ILE A 105 -2.22 12.19 -22.06
N PRO A 106 -3.03 13.26 -22.05
CA PRO A 106 -3.03 14.24 -23.12
C PRO A 106 -1.84 15.20 -23.10
N THR A 107 -1.21 15.42 -21.94
CA THR A 107 -0.12 16.40 -21.78
C THR A 107 1.13 15.74 -21.21
N VAL A 108 2.27 15.96 -21.87
CA VAL A 108 3.59 15.56 -21.39
C VAL A 108 4.40 16.83 -21.16
N HIS A 109 4.83 17.05 -19.91
CA HIS A 109 5.72 18.16 -19.56
C HIS A 109 7.18 17.74 -19.64
N ASP A 110 8.09 18.70 -19.85
CA ASP A 110 9.53 18.40 -19.95
C ASP A 110 10.11 18.06 -18.59
N THR A 111 9.60 18.70 -17.53
CA THR A 111 10.06 18.50 -16.15
C THR A 111 8.90 18.33 -15.16
N PRO A 112 9.13 17.67 -14.01
CA PRO A 112 8.16 17.60 -12.92
C PRO A 112 7.66 18.99 -12.45
N GLU A 113 8.53 19.99 -12.41
CA GLU A 113 8.18 21.34 -11.98
C GLU A 113 7.18 22.01 -12.91
N GLN A 114 7.35 21.85 -14.23
CA GLN A 114 6.40 22.36 -15.22
C GLN A 114 5.02 21.70 -15.08
N LEU A 115 4.98 20.40 -14.77
CA LEU A 115 3.71 19.72 -14.48
C LEU A 115 3.04 20.27 -13.22
N ILE A 116 3.81 20.53 -12.16
CA ILE A 116 3.30 21.11 -10.91
C ILE A 116 2.73 22.53 -11.16
N GLU A 117 3.36 23.30 -12.05
CA GLU A 117 2.92 24.65 -12.44
C GLU A 117 1.69 24.65 -13.37
N ASN A 118 1.25 23.50 -13.88
CA ASN A 118 0.09 23.40 -14.76
C ASN A 118 -1.22 23.66 -13.99
N PRO A 119 -1.96 24.76 -14.29
CA PRO A 119 -3.18 25.13 -13.55
C PRO A 119 -4.32 24.13 -13.66
N ASP A 120 -4.26 23.18 -14.60
CA ASP A 120 -5.23 22.09 -14.72
C ASP A 120 -4.99 20.94 -13.72
N VAL A 121 -3.88 20.90 -12.98
CA VAL A 121 -3.54 19.80 -12.06
C VAL A 121 -4.02 20.12 -10.64
N GLU A 122 -4.97 19.34 -10.12
CA GLU A 122 -5.51 19.53 -8.77
C GLU A 122 -4.88 18.59 -7.73
N ILE A 123 -4.49 17.38 -8.16
CA ILE A 123 -3.76 16.40 -7.36
C ILE A 123 -2.43 16.09 -8.04
N VAL A 124 -1.33 16.20 -7.31
CA VAL A 124 -0.01 15.77 -7.79
C VAL A 124 0.32 14.39 -7.21
N ASP A 125 0.44 13.37 -8.06
CA ASP A 125 0.85 12.02 -7.67
C ASP A 125 2.33 11.79 -8.00
N ILE A 126 3.15 11.54 -6.99
CA ILE A 126 4.61 11.52 -7.08
C ILE A 126 5.13 10.12 -6.82
N ALA A 127 5.62 9.47 -7.88
CA ALA A 127 6.39 8.24 -7.83
C ALA A 127 7.80 8.48 -8.36
N TYR A 128 8.65 8.97 -7.47
CA TYR A 128 9.95 9.55 -7.79
C TYR A 128 11.02 9.06 -6.79
N PRO A 129 12.33 9.15 -7.11
CA PRO A 129 13.38 8.81 -6.14
C PRO A 129 13.20 9.52 -4.79
N PRO A 130 13.37 8.81 -3.66
CA PRO A 130 13.03 9.32 -2.32
C PRO A 130 13.90 10.48 -1.86
N ASP A 131 15.11 10.64 -2.41
CA ASP A 131 15.98 11.79 -2.18
C ASP A 131 15.51 13.07 -2.90
N LEU A 132 14.82 12.92 -4.03
CA LEU A 132 14.37 14.04 -4.87
C LEU A 132 12.90 14.42 -4.63
N GLN A 133 12.08 13.48 -4.16
CA GLN A 133 10.65 13.68 -3.92
C GLN A 133 10.33 14.85 -2.97
N PRO A 134 11.03 15.08 -1.84
CA PRO A 134 10.70 16.16 -0.91
C PRO A 134 10.67 17.55 -1.56
N ALA A 135 11.61 17.84 -2.47
CA ALA A 135 11.64 19.13 -3.17
C ALA A 135 10.39 19.34 -4.05
N LEU A 136 9.90 18.28 -4.70
CA LEU A 136 8.70 18.32 -5.52
C LEU A 136 7.43 18.47 -4.69
N ILE A 137 7.36 17.81 -3.53
CA ILE A 137 6.25 17.99 -2.57
C ILE A 137 6.19 19.47 -2.17
N ARG A 138 7.30 20.06 -1.71
CA ARG A 138 7.36 21.49 -1.33
C ARG A 138 6.91 22.40 -2.45
N LYS A 139 7.39 22.15 -3.68
CA LYS A 139 6.99 22.90 -4.87
C LYS A 139 5.47 22.83 -5.06
N ALA A 140 4.86 21.65 -4.98
CA ALA A 140 3.41 21.46 -5.11
C ALA A 140 2.62 22.15 -3.98
N LEU A 141 3.12 22.12 -2.74
CA LEU A 141 2.51 22.81 -1.60
C LEU A 141 2.44 24.34 -1.80
N THR A 142 3.32 24.95 -2.61
CA THR A 142 3.25 26.39 -2.91
C THR A 142 2.23 26.78 -3.99
N GLN A 143 1.71 25.82 -4.77
CA GLN A 143 0.89 26.13 -5.95
C GLN A 143 -0.60 26.29 -5.64
N PRO A 144 -1.26 27.44 -5.91
CA PRO A 144 -2.63 27.70 -5.45
C PRO A 144 -3.69 26.74 -6.02
N HIS A 145 -3.47 26.16 -7.20
CA HIS A 145 -4.39 25.21 -7.84
C HIS A 145 -4.26 23.77 -7.33
N VAL A 146 -3.12 23.42 -6.72
CA VAL A 146 -2.89 22.08 -6.16
C VAL A 146 -3.61 21.97 -4.81
N LYS A 147 -4.57 21.04 -4.74
CA LYS A 147 -5.36 20.75 -3.54
C LYS A 147 -4.75 19.64 -2.69
N ALA A 148 -4.11 18.67 -3.34
CA ALA A 148 -3.50 17.53 -2.65
C ALA A 148 -2.25 17.00 -3.35
N VAL A 149 -1.41 16.32 -2.58
CA VAL A 149 -0.24 15.59 -3.04
C VAL A 149 -0.34 14.15 -2.54
N LEU A 150 -0.18 13.17 -3.44
CA LEU A 150 0.06 11.78 -3.10
C LEU A 150 1.55 11.49 -3.32
N ALA A 151 2.27 11.14 -2.26
CA ALA A 151 3.69 10.84 -2.32
C ALA A 151 3.93 9.34 -2.22
N GLN A 152 4.88 8.81 -2.99
CA GLN A 152 5.33 7.44 -2.82
C GLN A 152 6.08 7.27 -1.50
N LYS A 153 5.94 6.08 -0.91
CA LYS A 153 6.82 5.63 0.17
C LYS A 153 8.22 5.24 -0.37
N PRO A 154 9.29 5.40 0.43
CA PRO A 154 9.32 6.15 1.69
C PRO A 154 9.13 7.65 1.43
N LEU A 155 8.40 8.34 2.33
CA LEU A 155 8.08 9.77 2.18
C LEU A 155 9.35 10.63 2.02
N ALA A 156 10.35 10.35 2.85
CA ALA A 156 11.66 10.97 2.88
C ALA A 156 12.70 9.97 3.40
N LEU A 157 13.99 10.31 3.28
CA LEU A 157 15.09 9.46 3.77
C LEU A 157 15.38 9.61 5.26
N THR A 158 14.82 10.63 5.93
CA THR A 158 15.02 10.87 7.36
C THR A 158 13.70 11.24 8.02
N LEU A 159 13.60 10.99 9.32
CA LEU A 159 12.43 11.39 10.11
C LEU A 159 12.25 12.91 10.18
N ASP A 160 13.34 13.67 10.36
CA ASP A 160 13.26 15.15 10.44
C ASP A 160 12.67 15.76 9.16
N GLU A 161 13.07 15.24 7.99
CA GLU A 161 12.52 15.68 6.71
C GLU A 161 11.04 15.28 6.56
N ALA A 162 10.66 14.09 7.03
CA ALA A 162 9.26 13.66 7.04
C ALA A 162 8.38 14.55 7.94
N ILE A 163 8.88 14.93 9.12
CA ILE A 163 8.24 15.88 10.05
C ILE A 163 8.10 17.26 9.38
N ALA A 164 9.18 17.76 8.77
CA ALA A 164 9.14 19.04 8.07
C ALA A 164 8.06 19.05 6.97
N LEU A 165 7.98 18.00 6.15
CA LEU A 165 6.97 17.90 5.10
C LEU A 165 5.54 17.84 5.65
N ARG A 166 5.31 17.19 6.80
CA ARG A 166 4.02 17.21 7.50
C ARG A 166 3.65 18.64 7.90
N ASP A 167 4.55 19.31 8.61
CA ASP A 167 4.30 20.65 9.16
C ASP A 167 4.12 21.68 8.04
N GLU A 168 4.89 21.57 6.96
CA GLU A 168 4.75 22.40 5.76
C GLU A 168 3.42 22.17 5.03
N ALA A 169 2.93 20.93 4.96
CA ALA A 169 1.63 20.62 4.37
C ALA A 169 0.48 21.19 5.21
N GLU A 170 0.57 21.06 6.54
CA GLU A 170 -0.38 21.67 7.47
C GLU A 170 -0.40 23.20 7.34
N ALA A 171 0.78 23.83 7.33
CA ALA A 171 0.91 25.28 7.18
C ALA A 171 0.38 25.79 5.83
N ALA A 172 0.50 24.99 4.77
CA ALA A 172 -0.06 25.30 3.46
C ALA A 172 -1.58 25.08 3.38
N GLY A 173 -2.20 24.45 4.39
CA GLY A 173 -3.62 24.08 4.39
C GLY A 173 -3.97 23.07 3.29
N LYS A 174 -3.03 22.18 2.97
CA LYS A 174 -3.16 21.21 1.86
C LYS A 174 -3.00 19.79 2.33
N ILE A 175 -3.63 18.88 1.59
CA ILE A 175 -3.54 17.45 1.88
C ILE A 175 -2.22 16.91 1.34
N LEU A 176 -1.36 16.40 2.22
CA LEU A 176 -0.25 15.51 1.85
C LEU A 176 -0.58 14.10 2.33
N SER A 177 -0.61 13.17 1.39
CA SER A 177 -0.95 11.76 1.62
C SER A 177 0.18 10.87 1.15
N VAL A 178 0.44 9.76 1.85
CA VAL A 178 1.53 8.84 1.51
C VAL A 178 0.97 7.50 1.07
N ASN A 179 1.45 6.99 -0.07
CA ASN A 179 0.98 5.74 -0.63
C ASN A 179 1.45 4.52 0.17
N GLN A 180 0.65 4.15 1.16
CA GLN A 180 0.72 2.89 1.90
C GLN A 180 -0.33 1.90 1.36
N ASN A 181 -0.17 1.51 0.09
CA ASN A 181 -1.14 0.69 -0.63
C ASN A 181 -1.48 -0.64 0.05
N MET A 182 -0.61 -1.23 0.89
CA MET A 182 -0.90 -2.50 1.56
C MET A 182 -2.08 -2.39 2.53
N ARG A 183 -2.37 -1.19 3.05
CA ARG A 183 -3.61 -0.94 3.81
C ARG A 183 -4.87 -1.16 2.99
N TYR A 184 -4.75 -1.17 1.67
CA TYR A 184 -5.81 -1.41 0.68
C TYR A 184 -5.70 -2.77 -0.02
N ASP A 185 -4.77 -3.64 0.39
CA ASP A 185 -4.83 -5.05 0.02
C ASP A 185 -6.14 -5.67 0.52
N GLN A 186 -6.78 -6.47 -0.31
CA GLN A 186 -8.12 -7.01 -0.03
C GLN A 186 -8.14 -7.88 1.24
N SER A 187 -7.09 -8.68 1.45
CA SER A 187 -6.99 -9.55 2.62
C SER A 187 -6.80 -8.73 3.91
N ILE A 188 -6.02 -7.64 3.82
CA ILE A 188 -5.82 -6.67 4.90
C ILE A 188 -7.09 -5.87 5.19
N ARG A 189 -7.83 -5.42 4.16
CA ARG A 189 -9.10 -4.70 4.32
C ARG A 189 -10.14 -5.55 5.04
N VAL A 190 -10.19 -6.84 4.71
CA VAL A 190 -11.08 -7.80 5.36
C VAL A 190 -10.60 -8.08 6.79
N LEU A 191 -9.30 -8.28 7.01
CA LEU A 191 -8.73 -8.44 8.35
C LEU A 191 -9.06 -7.24 9.25
N LYS A 192 -8.93 -6.00 8.76
CA LYS A 192 -9.29 -4.79 9.50
C LYS A 192 -10.77 -4.80 9.89
N GLN A 193 -11.67 -5.21 8.99
CA GLN A 193 -13.11 -5.33 9.30
C GLN A 193 -13.41 -6.42 10.35
N LEU A 194 -12.64 -7.50 10.39
CA LEU A 194 -12.75 -8.55 11.42
C LEU A 194 -12.23 -8.05 12.78
N LEU A 195 -11.13 -7.31 12.79
CA LEU A 195 -10.58 -6.70 14.01
C LEU A 195 -11.53 -5.64 14.58
N ASP A 196 -12.02 -4.74 13.73
CA ASP A 196 -12.94 -3.66 14.13
C ASP A 196 -14.29 -4.20 14.60
N GLY A 197 -14.76 -5.31 14.02
CA GLY A 197 -15.96 -6.03 14.48
C GLY A 197 -15.73 -6.81 15.78
N GLY A 198 -14.49 -6.90 16.27
CA GLY A 198 -14.09 -7.70 17.43
C GLY A 198 -14.19 -9.21 17.18
N ASP A 199 -14.29 -9.66 15.93
CA ASP A 199 -14.49 -11.06 15.55
C ASP A 199 -13.40 -11.96 16.11
N LEU A 200 -12.16 -11.47 16.17
CA LEU A 200 -11.01 -12.23 16.66
C LEU A 200 -10.80 -12.08 18.17
N GLY A 201 -11.57 -11.22 18.85
CA GLY A 201 -11.32 -10.86 20.25
C GLY A 201 -10.12 -9.93 20.40
N GLU A 202 -9.46 -10.01 21.55
CA GLU A 202 -8.21 -9.26 21.80
C GLU A 202 -7.07 -9.94 21.03
N PRO A 203 -6.35 -9.24 20.13
CA PRO A 203 -5.19 -9.80 19.46
C PRO A 203 -4.07 -10.16 20.45
N VAL A 204 -3.44 -11.31 20.26
CA VAL A 204 -2.39 -11.86 21.13
C VAL A 204 -1.06 -11.96 20.40
N PHE A 205 -1.08 -12.49 19.17
CA PHE A 205 0.11 -12.67 18.36
C PHE A 205 -0.20 -12.43 16.88
N VAL A 206 0.71 -11.76 16.19
CA VAL A 206 0.66 -11.57 14.75
C VAL A 206 2.01 -11.89 14.12
N GLU A 207 1.95 -12.52 12.95
CA GLU A 207 3.13 -12.83 12.15
C GLU A 207 2.90 -12.38 10.70
N ILE A 208 3.93 -11.79 10.10
CA ILE A 208 4.06 -11.59 8.66
C ILE A 208 5.41 -12.19 8.24
N ASP A 209 5.38 -13.10 7.27
CA ASP A 209 6.55 -13.83 6.78
C ASP A 209 6.61 -13.70 5.25
N MET A 210 7.61 -12.96 4.77
CA MET A 210 7.89 -12.78 3.35
C MET A 210 9.12 -13.58 2.94
N LYS A 211 8.97 -14.34 1.86
CA LYS A 211 10.02 -14.98 1.07
C LYS A 211 9.92 -14.48 -0.36
N ALA A 212 10.82 -13.60 -0.78
CA ALA A 212 10.77 -13.00 -2.11
C ALA A 212 12.12 -12.44 -2.55
N VAL A 213 12.44 -12.40 -3.85
CA VAL A 213 13.61 -11.66 -4.35
C VAL A 213 13.12 -10.41 -5.07
N PRO A 214 13.18 -9.23 -4.45
CA PRO A 214 12.62 -8.04 -5.08
C PRO A 214 13.50 -7.52 -6.22
N HIS A 215 12.91 -7.37 -7.41
CA HIS A 215 13.62 -6.93 -8.62
C HIS A 215 14.16 -5.48 -8.56
N TRP A 216 13.70 -4.66 -7.61
CA TRP A 216 14.07 -3.25 -7.48
C TRP A 216 15.32 -3.01 -6.62
N GLN A 217 15.95 -4.03 -6.04
CA GLN A 217 17.12 -3.84 -5.17
C GLN A 217 18.24 -3.03 -5.85
N GLY A 218 18.48 -3.23 -7.15
CA GLY A 218 19.50 -2.46 -7.90
C GLY A 218 19.19 -0.96 -8.04
N PHE A 219 17.92 -0.55 -7.95
CA PHE A 219 17.56 0.88 -7.91
C PHE A 219 18.07 1.56 -6.62
N LEU A 220 18.38 0.77 -5.59
CA LEU A 220 18.74 1.25 -4.27
C LEU A 220 20.25 1.19 -3.96
N GLU A 221 21.10 0.79 -4.92
CA GLU A 221 22.55 0.66 -4.74
C GLU A 221 23.21 1.96 -4.22
N GLY A 222 22.63 3.13 -4.54
CA GLY A 222 23.12 4.43 -4.09
C GLY A 222 22.63 4.88 -2.71
N TYR A 223 21.81 4.08 -2.02
CA TYR A 223 21.26 4.40 -0.69
C TYR A 223 21.86 3.50 0.38
N ASP A 224 21.89 3.99 1.61
CA ASP A 224 22.36 3.27 2.79
C ASP A 224 21.31 2.31 3.40
N ARG A 225 20.19 2.12 2.71
CA ARG A 225 18.99 1.43 3.20
C ARG A 225 18.41 0.53 2.12
N LEU A 226 18.14 -0.73 2.44
CA LEU A 226 17.62 -1.73 1.51
C LEU A 226 16.26 -2.28 1.95
N THR A 227 16.21 -3.44 2.61
CA THR A 227 14.94 -4.15 2.83
C THR A 227 14.07 -3.50 3.89
N LEU A 228 14.64 -3.00 4.99
CA LEU A 228 13.86 -2.43 6.09
C LEU A 228 13.08 -1.19 5.61
N ALA A 229 13.76 -0.23 4.99
CA ALA A 229 13.12 0.98 4.48
C ALA A 229 12.19 0.78 3.27
N ASN A 230 12.35 -0.29 2.48
CA ASN A 230 11.66 -0.43 1.19
C ASN A 230 10.62 -1.56 1.12
N MET A 231 10.80 -2.67 1.86
CA MET A 231 9.79 -3.72 2.00
C MET A 231 9.20 -3.81 3.38
N SER A 232 10.02 -3.88 4.43
CA SER A 232 9.48 -3.99 5.79
C SER A 232 8.58 -2.80 6.10
N VAL A 233 8.80 -1.62 5.49
CA VAL A 233 7.89 -0.48 5.57
C VAL A 233 6.42 -0.82 5.25
N HIS A 234 6.13 -1.73 4.32
CA HIS A 234 4.75 -2.15 4.04
C HIS A 234 4.17 -2.95 5.21
N HIS A 235 4.93 -3.91 5.73
CA HIS A 235 4.49 -4.79 6.82
C HIS A 235 4.42 -4.05 8.16
N LEU A 236 5.42 -3.24 8.47
CA LEU A 236 5.45 -2.43 9.69
C LEU A 236 4.33 -1.38 9.68
N ASP A 237 4.07 -0.75 8.54
CA ASP A 237 2.94 0.16 8.38
C ASP A 237 1.59 -0.55 8.50
N VAL A 238 1.41 -1.73 7.89
CA VAL A 238 0.14 -2.46 7.99
C VAL A 238 -0.12 -2.97 9.40
N LEU A 239 0.92 -3.39 10.12
CA LEU A 239 0.82 -3.72 11.54
C LEU A 239 0.35 -2.50 12.35
N ARG A 240 0.90 -1.31 12.07
CA ARG A 240 0.43 -0.06 12.69
C ARG A 240 -1.03 0.24 12.36
N PHE A 241 -1.41 0.09 11.10
CA PHE A 241 -2.78 0.31 10.64
C PHE A 241 -3.80 -0.63 11.32
N LEU A 242 -3.41 -1.88 11.56
CA LEU A 242 -4.28 -2.90 12.16
C LEU A 242 -4.37 -2.78 13.69
N PHE A 243 -3.27 -2.43 14.37
CA PHE A 243 -3.15 -2.56 15.83
C PHE A 243 -2.77 -1.28 16.58
N GLY A 244 -2.59 -0.16 15.87
CA GLY A 244 -2.12 1.10 16.45
C GLY A 244 -0.59 1.18 16.52
N ASP A 245 -0.05 2.10 17.31
CA ASP A 245 1.40 2.30 17.40
C ASP A 245 2.05 1.29 18.37
N PRO A 246 3.16 0.63 17.99
CA PRO A 246 3.89 -0.25 18.90
C PRO A 246 4.65 0.55 19.98
N ASP A 247 4.82 -0.05 21.16
CA ASP A 247 5.65 0.50 22.25
C ASP A 247 7.14 0.44 21.89
N GLU A 248 7.59 -0.69 21.32
CA GLU A 248 8.99 -0.96 21.00
C GLU A 248 9.15 -1.89 19.79
N ILE A 249 10.31 -1.76 19.13
CA ILE A 249 10.79 -2.65 18.06
C ILE A 249 12.20 -3.15 18.39
N MET A 250 12.45 -4.43 18.16
CA MET A 250 13.79 -5.03 18.10
C MET A 250 14.01 -5.60 16.71
N THR A 251 15.07 -5.19 16.03
CA THR A 251 15.37 -5.61 14.67
C THR A 251 16.78 -6.19 14.57
N VAL A 252 16.90 -7.32 13.88
CA VAL A 252 18.18 -7.92 13.51
C VAL A 252 18.23 -8.14 12.01
N THR A 253 19.42 -8.01 11.43
CA THR A 253 19.60 -8.15 10.00
C THR A 253 20.85 -8.95 9.64
N ARG A 254 20.90 -9.35 8.36
CA ARG A 254 22.13 -9.74 7.69
C ARG A 254 22.09 -9.33 6.23
N THR A 255 23.25 -9.37 5.58
CA THR A 255 23.34 -9.20 4.13
C THR A 255 22.72 -10.36 3.37
N ASP A 256 22.15 -10.09 2.19
CA ASP A 256 21.86 -11.09 1.17
C ASP A 256 23.18 -11.42 0.44
N PRO A 257 23.65 -12.68 0.47
CA PRO A 257 24.92 -13.05 -0.16
C PRO A 257 24.92 -12.92 -1.70
N ARG A 258 23.77 -12.73 -2.37
CA ARG A 258 23.69 -12.50 -3.83
C ARG A 258 23.79 -11.04 -4.21
N THR A 259 23.46 -10.13 -3.31
CA THR A 259 23.49 -8.70 -3.61
C THR A 259 24.95 -8.23 -3.72
N GLN A 260 25.31 -7.73 -4.90
CA GLN A 260 26.71 -7.45 -5.27
C GLN A 260 27.21 -6.07 -4.82
N PHE A 261 26.34 -5.22 -4.28
CA PHE A 261 26.69 -3.90 -3.77
C PHE A 261 26.63 -3.86 -2.23
N PRO A 262 27.35 -2.94 -1.57
CA PRO A 262 27.36 -2.81 -0.12
C PRO A 262 25.97 -2.54 0.46
N HIS A 263 25.58 -3.30 1.49
CA HIS A 263 24.33 -3.13 2.23
C HIS A 263 24.45 -3.83 3.59
N THR A 264 23.51 -3.58 4.52
CA THR A 264 23.49 -4.19 5.87
C THR A 264 22.16 -4.88 6.18
N ASP A 265 21.07 -4.42 5.58
CA ASP A 265 19.69 -4.88 5.80
C ASP A 265 19.17 -5.64 4.56
N GLY A 266 19.85 -6.73 4.21
CA GLY A 266 19.38 -7.63 3.16
C GLY A 266 18.18 -8.46 3.62
N ILE A 267 18.40 -9.31 4.61
CA ILE A 267 17.37 -10.07 5.31
C ILE A 267 17.10 -9.39 6.64
N VAL A 268 15.83 -9.19 6.97
CA VAL A 268 15.39 -8.43 8.15
C VAL A 268 14.43 -9.29 8.98
N VAL A 269 14.62 -9.30 10.30
CA VAL A 269 13.69 -9.89 11.25
C VAL A 269 13.42 -8.85 12.33
N SER A 270 12.15 -8.50 12.51
CA SER A 270 11.71 -7.51 13.48
C SER A 270 10.66 -8.10 14.42
N THR A 271 10.84 -7.90 15.72
CA THR A 271 9.81 -8.16 16.72
C THR A 271 9.28 -6.85 17.26
N LEU A 272 7.97 -6.74 17.43
CA LEU A 272 7.32 -5.57 18.01
C LEU A 272 6.47 -5.96 19.22
N ARG A 273 6.36 -5.04 20.17
CA ARG A 273 5.40 -5.12 21.27
C ARG A 273 4.45 -3.93 21.16
N PHE A 274 3.17 -4.21 21.24
CA PHE A 274 2.11 -3.19 21.23
C PHE A 274 1.54 -2.98 22.63
N PRO A 275 0.86 -1.85 22.86
CA PRO A 275 0.06 -1.65 24.06
C PRO A 275 -0.87 -2.84 24.32
N GLY A 276 -1.03 -3.21 25.59
CA GLY A 276 -1.82 -4.38 25.98
C GLY A 276 -1.11 -5.73 25.81
N GLY A 277 0.14 -5.75 25.31
CA GLY A 277 0.98 -6.95 25.31
C GLY A 277 0.89 -7.82 24.06
N LEU A 278 0.18 -7.38 23.02
CA LEU A 278 0.24 -7.98 21.69
C LEU A 278 1.69 -8.00 21.19
N LEU A 279 2.14 -9.15 20.71
CA LEU A 279 3.45 -9.33 20.09
C LEU A 279 3.30 -9.53 18.58
N ALA A 280 4.22 -8.94 17.83
CA ALA A 280 4.32 -9.12 16.38
C ALA A 280 5.70 -9.63 15.97
N LEU A 281 5.72 -10.48 14.95
CA LEU A 281 6.92 -10.91 14.22
C LEU A 281 6.78 -10.53 12.75
N SER A 282 7.75 -9.78 12.21
CA SER A 282 7.86 -9.48 10.78
C SER A 282 9.17 -10.03 10.26
N THR A 283 9.11 -10.89 9.24
CA THR A 283 10.28 -11.47 8.60
C THR A 283 10.29 -11.08 7.13
N GLU A 284 11.38 -10.45 6.69
CA GLU A 284 11.64 -10.12 5.30
C GLU A 284 12.85 -10.91 4.82
N ASP A 285 12.57 -12.14 4.39
CA ASP A 285 13.56 -13.04 3.80
C ASP A 285 13.68 -12.77 2.30
N VAL A 286 14.63 -11.88 1.96
CA VAL A 286 14.95 -11.65 0.56
C VAL A 286 15.78 -12.77 -0.07
N TRP A 287 16.34 -13.68 0.75
CA TRP A 287 17.10 -14.82 0.27
C TRP A 287 16.16 -15.84 -0.37
N GLY A 288 15.14 -16.31 0.36
CA GLY A 288 14.05 -17.13 -0.19
C GLY A 288 14.50 -18.39 -0.93
N GLY A 289 15.66 -18.96 -0.56
CA GLY A 289 16.20 -20.22 -1.11
C GLY A 289 17.19 -20.08 -2.29
N PRO A 290 17.89 -21.17 -2.65
CA PRO A 290 18.82 -21.22 -3.78
C PRO A 290 18.12 -20.91 -5.12
N ARG A 291 18.88 -20.36 -6.08
CA ARG A 291 18.36 -19.87 -7.38
C ARG A 291 19.15 -20.39 -8.57
N GLU A 292 19.65 -21.60 -8.44
CA GLU A 292 20.35 -22.30 -9.53
C GLU A 292 19.32 -22.89 -10.51
N ASP A 293 19.76 -23.15 -11.74
CA ASP A 293 18.90 -23.79 -12.75
C ASP A 293 18.32 -25.11 -12.22
N GLY A 294 17.00 -25.25 -12.28
CA GLY A 294 16.27 -26.44 -11.81
C GLY A 294 15.72 -26.35 -10.39
N PHE A 295 15.86 -25.22 -9.69
CA PHE A 295 15.15 -24.96 -8.44
C PHE A 295 13.85 -24.20 -8.68
N ASP A 296 12.73 -24.77 -8.23
CA ASP A 296 11.45 -24.05 -8.15
C ASP A 296 11.54 -22.99 -7.04
N ASP A 297 11.01 -21.79 -7.30
CA ASP A 297 10.86 -20.79 -6.26
C ASP A 297 9.65 -21.09 -5.35
N ASP A 298 9.76 -20.69 -4.08
CA ASP A 298 8.68 -20.75 -3.08
C ASP A 298 8.36 -19.33 -2.59
N PHE A 299 8.07 -18.44 -3.54
CA PHE A 299 7.76 -17.06 -3.23
C PHE A 299 6.40 -16.90 -2.58
N SER A 300 6.40 -16.26 -1.41
CA SER A 300 5.19 -16.02 -0.65
C SER A 300 5.34 -14.82 0.28
N ILE A 301 4.22 -14.17 0.56
CA ILE A 301 4.04 -13.36 1.75
C ILE A 301 2.85 -13.97 2.47
N THR A 302 3.07 -14.51 3.66
CA THR A 302 2.02 -15.07 4.50
C THR A 302 1.84 -14.22 5.73
N TRP A 303 0.62 -14.23 6.28
CA TRP A 303 0.34 -13.55 7.52
C TRP A 303 -0.64 -14.35 8.37
N ARG A 304 -0.57 -14.16 9.69
CA ARG A 304 -1.45 -14.81 10.67
C ARG A 304 -1.70 -13.86 11.83
N VAL A 305 -2.96 -13.76 12.25
CA VAL A 305 -3.39 -13.03 13.45
C VAL A 305 -4.14 -14.00 14.35
N GLU A 306 -3.71 -14.08 15.59
CA GLU A 306 -4.33 -14.89 16.64
C GLU A 306 -4.88 -13.95 17.71
N GLY A 307 -6.17 -14.08 18.00
CA GLY A 307 -6.82 -13.37 19.09
C GLY A 307 -7.55 -14.31 20.04
N THR A 308 -8.03 -13.77 21.15
CA THR A 308 -8.66 -14.55 22.23
C THR A 308 -9.93 -15.28 21.83
N ARG A 309 -10.57 -14.90 20.71
CA ARG A 309 -11.82 -15.51 20.23
C ARG A 309 -11.74 -16.01 18.80
N GLY A 310 -10.63 -15.81 18.10
CA GLY A 310 -10.56 -16.21 16.71
C GLY A 310 -9.17 -16.10 16.12
N VAL A 311 -9.06 -16.61 14.90
CA VAL A 311 -7.82 -16.64 14.12
C VAL A 311 -8.14 -16.25 12.69
N ALA A 312 -7.30 -15.43 12.11
CA ALA A 312 -7.28 -15.17 10.68
C ALA A 312 -5.87 -15.45 10.13
N LYS A 313 -5.80 -16.01 8.91
CA LYS A 313 -4.53 -16.18 8.21
C LYS A 313 -4.74 -16.04 6.71
N GLY A 314 -3.68 -15.70 6.01
CA GLY A 314 -3.78 -15.41 4.59
C GLY A 314 -2.45 -15.28 3.90
N THR A 315 -2.53 -14.88 2.64
CA THR A 315 -1.39 -14.59 1.79
C THR A 315 -1.59 -13.24 1.12
N ILE A 316 -0.49 -12.53 0.86
CA ILE A 316 -0.49 -11.43 -0.09
C ILE A 316 -0.07 -11.98 -1.44
N GLY A 317 -0.83 -11.69 -2.49
CA GLY A 317 -0.65 -12.26 -3.83
C GLY A 317 0.56 -11.75 -4.62
N TRP A 318 1.59 -11.26 -3.94
CA TRP A 318 2.85 -10.78 -4.54
C TRP A 318 4.00 -11.73 -4.15
N PRO A 319 4.98 -11.98 -5.04
CA PRO A 319 5.17 -11.43 -6.39
C PRO A 319 4.39 -12.16 -7.50
N ASN A 320 3.62 -13.19 -7.16
CA ASN A 320 3.04 -14.13 -8.12
C ASN A 320 1.87 -13.55 -8.95
N GLY A 321 1.28 -12.43 -8.51
CA GLY A 321 0.16 -11.78 -9.20
C GLY A 321 -1.17 -12.49 -9.00
N THR A 322 -1.40 -13.10 -7.84
CA THR A 322 -2.67 -13.76 -7.48
C THR A 322 -3.53 -12.88 -6.59
N PRO A 323 -4.84 -13.13 -6.43
CA PRO A 323 -5.62 -12.47 -5.40
C PRO A 323 -5.07 -12.84 -4.02
N SER A 324 -4.92 -11.84 -3.15
CA SER A 324 -4.57 -12.08 -1.75
C SER A 324 -5.67 -12.91 -1.08
N THR A 325 -5.31 -13.76 -0.13
CA THR A 325 -6.25 -14.70 0.49
C THR A 325 -6.47 -14.39 1.96
N ILE A 326 -7.64 -14.75 2.48
CA ILE A 326 -7.90 -14.82 3.91
C ILE A 326 -8.78 -16.04 4.19
N THR A 327 -8.45 -16.76 5.26
CA THR A 327 -9.38 -17.67 5.93
C THR A 327 -9.40 -17.35 7.41
N TYR A 328 -10.58 -17.35 8.00
CA TYR A 328 -10.76 -17.00 9.41
C TYR A 328 -11.76 -17.92 10.10
N ALA A 329 -11.61 -18.05 11.41
CA ALA A 329 -12.56 -18.71 12.28
C ALA A 329 -12.68 -17.92 13.60
N SER A 330 -13.90 -17.73 14.09
CA SER A 330 -14.20 -17.05 15.34
C SER A 330 -15.23 -17.82 16.17
N ALA A 331 -15.09 -17.76 17.49
CA ALA A 331 -16.01 -18.37 18.44
C ALA A 331 -17.39 -17.71 18.39
N ALA A 332 -18.42 -18.44 18.80
CA ALA A 332 -19.76 -17.90 19.00
C ALA A 332 -19.73 -16.70 19.94
N ARG A 333 -20.64 -15.74 19.73
CA ARG A 333 -20.70 -14.50 20.51
C ARG A 333 -22.08 -14.27 21.10
N ASP A 334 -22.10 -13.98 22.40
CA ASP A 334 -23.33 -13.69 23.15
C ASP A 334 -23.89 -12.28 22.84
N ASP A 335 -23.07 -11.39 22.30
CA ASP A 335 -23.45 -10.02 21.94
C ASP A 335 -24.14 -9.91 20.56
N GLY A 336 -24.38 -11.03 19.89
CA GLY A 336 -24.97 -11.07 18.55
C GLY A 336 -24.05 -10.55 17.44
N GLY A 337 -22.76 -10.30 17.74
CA GLY A 337 -21.77 -9.93 16.74
C GLY A 337 -21.47 -11.06 15.76
N ARG A 338 -20.82 -10.73 14.64
CA ARG A 338 -20.42 -11.69 13.62
C ARG A 338 -19.54 -12.80 14.23
N SER A 339 -19.85 -14.04 13.84
CA SER A 339 -19.14 -15.25 14.26
C SER A 339 -19.18 -16.30 13.16
N THR A 340 -18.22 -17.22 13.18
CA THR A 340 -18.22 -18.41 12.34
C THR A 340 -18.49 -19.71 13.10
N ASP A 341 -18.88 -19.61 14.38
CA ASP A 341 -19.10 -20.76 15.29
C ASP A 341 -17.91 -21.75 15.31
N GLY A 342 -16.70 -21.19 15.26
CA GLY A 342 -15.44 -21.92 15.25
C GLY A 342 -15.14 -22.64 13.92
N LYS A 343 -15.87 -22.34 12.85
CA LYS A 343 -15.64 -22.92 11.52
C LYS A 343 -14.81 -22.00 10.65
N TRP A 344 -13.95 -22.58 9.81
CA TRP A 344 -13.19 -21.81 8.84
C TRP A 344 -14.10 -21.28 7.74
N VAL A 345 -14.01 -19.98 7.48
CA VAL A 345 -14.67 -19.27 6.39
C VAL A 345 -13.59 -18.63 5.52
N THR A 346 -13.70 -18.83 4.21
CA THR A 346 -12.75 -18.34 3.22
C THR A 346 -13.50 -17.52 2.17
N PRO A 347 -13.62 -16.19 2.35
CA PRO A 347 -14.16 -15.33 1.30
C PRO A 347 -13.21 -15.28 0.10
N THR A 348 -13.75 -14.97 -1.07
CA THR A 348 -13.02 -14.86 -2.34
C THR A 348 -13.39 -13.58 -3.08
N TRP A 349 -12.46 -13.10 -3.90
CA TRP A 349 -12.59 -11.93 -4.76
C TRP A 349 -11.60 -12.07 -5.93
N ASP A 350 -11.80 -11.25 -6.96
CA ASP A 350 -10.96 -11.27 -8.17
C ASP A 350 -9.99 -10.09 -8.25
N THR A 351 -10.00 -9.21 -7.24
CA THR A 351 -9.10 -8.06 -7.12
C THR A 351 -7.80 -8.44 -6.41
N HIS A 352 -6.78 -7.62 -6.60
CA HIS A 352 -5.40 -7.92 -6.21
C HIS A 352 -4.77 -6.74 -5.49
N TRP A 353 -3.71 -6.98 -4.71
CA TRP A 353 -2.92 -5.89 -4.14
C TRP A 353 -2.41 -4.94 -5.24
N PHE A 354 -1.74 -5.51 -6.23
CA PHE A 354 -1.25 -4.82 -7.42
C PHE A 354 -2.14 -5.19 -8.62
N PRO A 355 -2.76 -4.25 -9.34
CA PRO A 355 -2.77 -2.79 -9.10
C PRO A 355 -3.95 -2.31 -8.24
N HIS A 356 -4.96 -3.15 -7.96
CA HIS A 356 -6.27 -2.66 -7.50
C HIS A 356 -6.24 -1.91 -6.15
N ALA A 357 -5.29 -2.18 -5.25
CA ALA A 357 -5.18 -1.44 -3.99
C ALA A 357 -4.90 0.07 -4.20
N PHE A 358 -4.28 0.44 -5.34
CA PHE A 358 -4.02 1.84 -5.69
C PHE A 358 -5.30 2.60 -6.03
N ILE A 359 -6.39 1.90 -6.37
CA ILE A 359 -7.73 2.50 -6.51
C ILE A 359 -8.12 3.11 -5.17
N GLY A 360 -8.06 2.34 -4.08
CA GLY A 360 -8.41 2.82 -2.74
C GLY A 360 -7.53 3.96 -2.23
N VAL A 361 -6.23 3.92 -2.57
CA VAL A 361 -5.25 4.98 -2.21
C VAL A 361 -5.59 6.33 -2.85
N MET A 362 -5.97 6.34 -4.13
CA MET A 362 -6.34 7.58 -4.82
C MET A 362 -7.81 7.97 -4.57
N GLU A 363 -8.71 7.00 -4.44
CA GLU A 363 -10.12 7.22 -4.12
C GLU A 363 -10.30 8.00 -2.83
N GLN A 364 -9.62 7.58 -1.76
CA GLN A 364 -9.72 8.25 -0.46
C GLN A 364 -9.23 9.70 -0.54
N LEU A 365 -8.24 9.98 -1.40
CA LEU A 365 -7.68 11.30 -1.61
C LEU A 365 -8.62 12.19 -2.43
N GLN A 366 -9.18 11.66 -3.52
CA GLN A 366 -10.24 12.30 -4.30
C GLN A 366 -11.42 12.67 -3.40
N TYR A 367 -11.84 11.76 -2.52
CA TYR A 367 -12.95 11.98 -1.60
C TYR A 367 -12.64 13.07 -0.57
N ALA A 368 -11.43 13.07 0.00
CA ALA A 368 -10.98 14.11 0.92
C ALA A 368 -10.91 15.50 0.25
N VAL A 369 -10.44 15.56 -0.99
CA VAL A 369 -10.42 16.81 -1.79
C VAL A 369 -11.83 17.34 -2.08
N GLU A 370 -12.79 16.46 -2.39
CA GLU A 370 -14.16 16.85 -2.73
C GLU A 370 -14.96 17.28 -1.49
N THR A 371 -14.77 16.61 -0.36
CA THR A 371 -15.61 16.79 0.84
C THR A 371 -14.96 17.63 1.94
N GLY A 372 -13.64 17.82 1.89
CA GLY A 372 -12.87 18.40 2.99
C GLY A 372 -12.66 17.46 4.18
N SER A 373 -12.97 16.16 4.05
CA SER A 373 -12.69 15.18 5.10
C SER A 373 -11.20 14.90 5.24
N GLU A 374 -10.77 14.45 6.41
CA GLU A 374 -9.40 13.96 6.58
C GLU A 374 -9.17 12.68 5.74
N PRO A 375 -8.06 12.59 4.97
CA PRO A 375 -7.74 11.38 4.22
C PRO A 375 -7.35 10.23 5.16
N ALA A 376 -7.53 8.99 4.72
CA ALA A 376 -7.16 7.80 5.51
C ALA A 376 -5.64 7.59 5.60
N LEU A 377 -4.88 8.17 4.66
CA LEU A 377 -3.43 8.02 4.53
C LEU A 377 -2.72 9.36 4.78
N THR A 378 -2.94 9.96 5.95
CA THR A 378 -2.36 11.27 6.29
C THR A 378 -0.83 11.21 6.37
N VAL A 379 -0.16 12.29 6.02
CA VAL A 379 1.28 12.46 6.29
C VAL A 379 1.59 12.39 7.78
N ALA A 380 0.72 12.91 8.65
CA ALA A 380 0.91 12.88 10.10
C ALA A 380 0.97 11.44 10.64
N ASP A 381 0.12 10.54 10.14
CA ASP A 381 0.21 9.13 10.48
C ASP A 381 1.42 8.44 9.84
N ASN A 382 1.81 8.84 8.62
CA ASN A 382 2.96 8.25 7.96
C ASN A 382 4.30 8.60 8.64
N VAL A 383 4.44 9.80 9.22
CA VAL A 383 5.62 10.20 10.01
C VAL A 383 5.94 9.18 11.10
N LYS A 384 4.91 8.60 11.73
CA LYS A 384 5.07 7.55 12.73
C LYS A 384 5.58 6.22 12.13
N THR A 385 5.22 5.90 10.88
CA THR A 385 5.84 4.78 10.16
C THR A 385 7.30 5.07 9.86
N VAL A 386 7.63 6.29 9.45
CA VAL A 386 9.05 6.69 9.24
C VAL A 386 9.83 6.55 10.55
N ALA A 387 9.27 7.00 11.68
CA ALA A 387 9.90 6.83 12.98
C ALA A 387 10.06 5.36 13.40
N LEU A 388 9.09 4.49 13.10
CA LEU A 388 9.21 3.05 13.33
C LEU A 388 10.35 2.43 12.50
N ILE A 389 10.56 2.90 11.26
CA ILE A 389 11.68 2.49 10.42
C ILE A 389 13.02 2.98 11.00
N GLU A 390 13.11 4.25 11.43
CA GLU A 390 14.31 4.76 12.11
C GLU A 390 14.59 4.01 13.42
N ALA A 391 13.55 3.64 14.16
CA ALA A 391 13.67 2.81 15.37
C ALA A 391 14.23 1.43 15.05
N GLY A 392 13.81 0.82 13.94
CA GLY A 392 14.38 -0.42 13.43
C GLY A 392 15.88 -0.29 13.11
N TYR A 393 16.29 0.77 12.40
CA TYR A 393 17.72 1.01 12.13
C TYR A 393 18.52 1.27 13.41
N ARG A 394 18.00 2.10 14.32
CA ARG A 394 18.64 2.32 15.63
C ARG A 394 18.77 1.02 16.43
N SER A 395 17.77 0.14 16.35
CA SER A 395 17.80 -1.17 17.01
C SER A 395 18.90 -2.07 16.46
N ILE A 396 19.11 -2.06 15.13
CA ILE A 396 20.20 -2.80 14.47
C ILE A 396 21.56 -2.31 14.97
N ASP A 397 21.75 -0.99 15.00
CA ASP A 397 23.02 -0.37 15.38
C ASP A 397 23.35 -0.57 16.86
N GLU A 398 22.36 -0.36 17.74
CA GLU A 398 22.54 -0.42 19.20
C GLU A 398 22.34 -1.83 19.78
N ARG A 399 21.80 -2.77 19.00
CA ARG A 399 21.51 -4.16 19.38
C ARG A 399 20.60 -4.28 20.61
N ARG A 400 19.57 -3.46 20.66
CA ARG A 400 18.56 -3.43 21.74
C ARG A 400 17.17 -3.12 21.20
N PRO A 401 16.10 -3.43 21.96
CA PRO A 401 14.79 -2.84 21.70
C PRO A 401 14.86 -1.31 21.76
N VAL A 402 14.18 -0.65 20.83
CA VAL A 402 14.05 0.82 20.75
C VAL A 402 12.59 1.18 20.91
N ARG A 403 12.30 2.12 21.81
CA ARG A 403 10.93 2.57 22.05
C ARG A 403 10.55 3.69 21.09
N LEU A 404 9.29 3.73 20.67
CA LEU A 404 8.82 4.78 19.75
C LEU A 404 8.73 6.16 20.42
N ASP A 405 8.60 6.20 21.75
CA ASP A 405 8.63 7.44 22.53
C ASP A 405 10.03 8.08 22.63
N GLU A 406 11.07 7.43 22.09
CA GLU A 406 12.41 8.03 21.90
C GLU A 406 12.47 9.00 20.71
N PHE A 407 11.41 9.10 19.89
CA PHE A 407 11.37 9.92 18.68
C PHE A 407 10.45 11.13 18.88
N PRO A 408 10.82 12.32 18.36
CA PRO A 408 9.97 13.50 18.40
C PRO A 408 8.87 13.38 17.34
N LEU A 409 7.68 12.95 17.75
CA LEU A 409 6.53 12.76 16.86
C LEU A 409 5.55 13.92 16.91
#